data_AF-A0A7S6SDL2-F1
#
_entry.id   AF-A0A7S6SDL2-F1
#
_cell.length_a   1.000
_cell.length_b   1.000
_cell.length_c   1.000
_cell.angle_alpha   90.00
_cell.angle_beta   90.00
_cell.angle_gamma   90.00
#
_symmetry.space_group_name_H-M   'P 1'
#
loop_
_entity.id
_entity.type
_entity.pdbx_description
1 polymer ?
#
loop_
_entity_poly.entity_id
_entity_poly.type
_entity_poly.pdbx_seq_one_letter_code
_entity_poly.pdbx_strand_id
1 'polypeptide(L)'
;MNVFLARESERSFSELLNGNTPNLLSMIFSRLYILRNQLVHGGATWNGKENRAQIRDCSRFLGKLVPVIVSLMMDNPDVDWGDIVYPVIGKTS
;
A
#
# COMPACT_ATOMS: atom_id res chain seq x y z
N MET A 1 -2.80 -23.02 4.42
CA MET A 1 -2.24 -21.67 4.60
C MET A 1 -0.78 -21.56 4.11
N ASN A 2 0.16 -22.42 4.57
CA ASN A 2 1.58 -22.32 4.22
C ASN A 2 1.94 -22.49 2.74
N VAL A 3 1.24 -23.35 2.00
CA VAL A 3 1.51 -23.55 0.55
C VAL A 3 1.07 -22.35 -0.30
N PHE A 4 0.09 -21.57 0.17
CA PHE A 4 -0.45 -20.42 -0.57
C PHE A 4 0.48 -19.20 -0.46
N LEU A 5 1.05 -18.98 0.73
CA LEU A 5 2.03 -17.91 0.97
C LEU A 5 3.37 -18.17 0.23
N ALA A 6 3.81 -19.42 0.13
CA ALA A 6 5.02 -19.79 -0.60
C ALA A 6 4.90 -19.49 -2.10
N ARG A 7 3.77 -19.87 -2.72
CA ARG A 7 3.50 -19.58 -4.14
C ARG A 7 3.41 -18.09 -4.45
N GLU A 8 2.87 -17.30 -3.53
CA GLU A 8 2.81 -15.85 -3.67
C GLU A 8 4.22 -15.21 -3.65
N SER A 9 5.12 -15.71 -2.80
CA SER A 9 6.52 -15.27 -2.75
C SER A 9 7.28 -15.63 -4.04
N GLU A 10 7.09 -16.84 -4.58
CA GLU A 10 7.70 -17.26 -5.84
C GLU A 10 7.23 -16.41 -7.02
N ARG A 11 5.94 -16.10 -7.08
CA ARG A 11 5.38 -15.20 -8.10
C ARG A 11 5.94 -13.78 -7.96
N SER A 12 6.00 -13.26 -6.73
CA SER A 12 6.60 -11.95 -6.42
C SER A 12 8.02 -11.85 -6.98
N PHE A 13 8.82 -12.91 -6.75
CA PHE A 13 10.20 -12.99 -7.19
C PHE A 13 10.33 -13.09 -8.71
N SER A 14 9.46 -13.88 -9.36
CA SER A 14 9.43 -13.95 -10.82
C SER A 14 9.01 -12.62 -11.47
N GLU A 15 8.04 -11.90 -10.92
CA GLU A 15 7.62 -10.58 -11.44
C GLU A 15 8.73 -9.53 -11.25
N LEU A 16 9.46 -9.59 -10.13
CA LEU A 16 10.65 -8.77 -9.88
C LEU A 16 11.72 -9.04 -10.95
N LEU A 17 12.01 -10.32 -11.24
CA LEU A 17 12.98 -10.70 -12.27
C LEU A 17 12.56 -10.27 -13.68
N ASN A 18 11.26 -10.22 -13.95
CA ASN A 18 10.71 -9.81 -15.24
C ASN A 18 10.48 -8.29 -15.34
N GLY A 19 10.82 -7.51 -14.32
CA GLY A 19 10.64 -6.05 -14.31
C GLY A 19 9.17 -5.59 -14.33
N ASN A 20 8.23 -6.46 -14.01
CA ASN A 20 6.80 -6.17 -14.07
C ASN A 20 6.34 -5.42 -12.82
N THR A 21 6.74 -4.15 -12.77
CA THR A 21 6.47 -3.24 -11.66
C THR A 21 4.97 -3.07 -11.38
N PRO A 22 4.07 -2.94 -12.38
CA PRO A 22 2.63 -2.81 -12.13
C PRO A 22 2.02 -4.01 -11.38
N ASN A 23 2.38 -5.25 -11.76
CA ASN A 23 1.89 -6.44 -11.06
C ASN A 23 2.44 -6.53 -9.64
N LEU A 24 3.72 -6.23 -9.45
CA LEU A 24 4.37 -6.22 -8.13
C LEU A 24 3.69 -5.20 -7.20
N LEU A 25 3.43 -3.98 -7.70
CA LEU A 25 2.73 -2.95 -6.93
C LEU A 25 1.30 -3.36 -6.58
N SER A 26 0.56 -3.95 -7.53
CA SER A 26 -0.81 -4.43 -7.29
C SER A 26 -0.87 -5.45 -6.16
N MET A 27 0.07 -6.39 -6.13
CA MET A 27 0.18 -7.38 -5.06
C MET A 27 0.57 -6.74 -3.71
N ILE A 28 1.48 -5.77 -3.70
CA ILE A 28 1.84 -5.03 -2.48
C ILE A 28 0.62 -4.24 -1.95
N PHE A 29 -0.15 -3.58 -2.83
CA PHE A 29 -1.36 -2.85 -2.45
C PHE A 29 -2.44 -3.76 -1.88
N SER A 30 -2.62 -4.96 -2.43
CA SER A 30 -3.51 -5.97 -1.86
C SER A 30 -3.11 -6.34 -0.42
N ARG A 31 -1.81 -6.55 -0.17
CA ARG A 31 -1.30 -6.84 1.18
C ARG A 31 -1.48 -5.66 2.14
N LEU A 32 -1.26 -4.43 1.67
CA LEU A 32 -1.52 -3.22 2.45
C LEU A 32 -3.00 -3.08 2.84
N TYR A 33 -3.91 -3.40 1.91
CA TYR A 33 -5.35 -3.38 2.18
C TYR A 33 -5.75 -4.39 3.25
N ILE A 34 -5.23 -5.62 3.17
CA ILE A 34 -5.43 -6.66 4.19
C ILE A 34 -4.89 -6.21 5.53
N LEU A 35 -3.67 -5.66 5.58
CA LEU A 35 -3.07 -5.16 6.81
C LEU A 35 -3.91 -4.04 7.43
N ARG A 36 -4.35 -3.04 6.64
CA ARG A 36 -5.24 -1.98 7.11
C ARG A 36 -6.52 -2.56 7.71
N ASN A 37 -7.12 -3.56 7.06
CA ASN A 37 -8.33 -4.20 7.57
C ASN A 37 -8.08 -4.95 8.87
N GLN A 38 -6.93 -5.61 9.03
CA GLN A 38 -6.55 -6.23 10.30
C GLN A 38 -6.40 -5.19 11.42
N LEU A 39 -5.81 -4.03 11.13
CA LEU A 39 -5.64 -2.96 12.13
C LEU A 39 -6.97 -2.34 12.56
N VAL A 40 -7.89 -2.12 11.61
CA VAL A 40 -9.16 -1.41 11.87
C VAL A 40 -10.25 -2.33 12.42
N HIS A 41 -10.31 -3.59 11.96
CA HIS A 41 -11.44 -4.49 12.25
C HIS A 41 -11.12 -5.61 13.25
N GLY A 42 -10.03 -5.49 14.03
CA GLY A 42 -9.77 -6.38 15.17
C GLY A 42 -8.90 -7.61 14.86
N GLY A 43 -8.14 -7.57 13.76
CA GLY A 43 -7.06 -8.53 13.48
C GLY A 43 -5.74 -8.21 14.18
N ALA A 44 -5.64 -7.07 14.88
CA ALA A 44 -4.50 -6.69 15.70
C ALA A 44 -4.88 -6.73 17.19
N THR A 45 -4.20 -7.58 17.96
CA THR A 45 -4.41 -7.69 19.42
C THR A 45 -3.61 -6.63 20.16
N TRP A 46 -4.09 -6.23 21.35
CA TRP A 46 -3.36 -5.32 22.22
C TRP A 46 -1.98 -5.89 22.57
N ASN A 47 -0.93 -5.11 22.31
CA ASN A 47 0.47 -5.53 22.42
C ASN A 47 0.85 -6.78 21.59
N GLY A 48 0.04 -7.13 20.58
CA GLY A 48 0.33 -8.21 19.65
C GLY A 48 1.58 -7.96 18.82
N LYS A 49 2.37 -9.00 18.58
CA LYS A 49 3.60 -8.93 17.77
C LYS A 49 3.37 -9.19 16.28
N GLU A 50 2.27 -9.86 15.94
CA GLU A 50 2.02 -10.41 14.59
C GLU A 50 2.05 -9.34 13.49
N ASN A 51 1.40 -8.19 13.69
CA ASN A 51 1.34 -7.14 12.66
C ASN A 51 2.51 -6.16 12.75
N ARG A 52 3.31 -6.15 13.83
CA ARG A 52 4.36 -5.13 14.08
C ARG A 52 5.40 -5.09 12.95
N ALA A 53 5.87 -6.26 12.52
CA ALA A 53 6.83 -6.36 11.43
C ALA A 53 6.23 -5.86 10.11
N GLN A 54 4.99 -6.27 9.81
CA GLN A 54 4.27 -5.87 8.60
C GLN A 54 4.03 -4.36 8.57
N ILE A 55 3.60 -3.75 9.68
CA ILE A 55 3.43 -2.30 9.81
C ILE A 55 4.75 -1.58 9.55
N ARG A 56 5.85 -2.02 10.17
CA ARG A 56 7.17 -1.40 9.98
C ARG A 56 7.59 -1.43 8.51
N ASP A 57 7.45 -2.57 7.86
CA ASP A 57 7.91 -2.76 6.49
C ASP A 57 7.01 -2.02 5.49
N CYS A 58 5.69 -2.07 5.69
CA CYS A 58 4.71 -1.30 4.93
C CYS A 58 4.90 0.21 5.08
N SER A 59 5.18 0.70 6.31
CA SER A 59 5.44 2.12 6.56
C SER A 59 6.71 2.59 5.85
N ARG A 60 7.78 1.79 5.85
CA ARG A 60 9.01 2.08 5.10
C ARG A 60 8.79 2.11 3.60
N PHE A 61 7.97 1.19 3.09
CA PHE A 61 7.60 1.15 1.68
C PHE A 61 6.78 2.39 1.28
N LEU A 62 5.69 2.68 2.00
CA LEU A 62 4.84 3.84 1.75
C LEU A 62 5.62 5.17 1.90
N GLY A 63 6.55 5.25 2.84
CA GLY A 63 7.43 6.41 3.01
C GLY A 63 8.29 6.72 1.79
N LYS A 64 8.51 5.75 0.89
CA LYS A 64 9.20 5.96 -0.39
C LYS A 64 8.22 6.17 -1.55
N LEU A 65 7.11 5.43 -1.55
CA LEU A 65 6.16 5.44 -2.66
C LEU A 65 5.26 6.68 -2.67
N VAL A 66 4.72 7.08 -1.52
CA VAL A 66 3.76 8.20 -1.44
C VAL A 66 4.37 9.51 -1.98
N PRO A 67 5.62 9.88 -1.65
CA PRO A 67 6.25 11.07 -2.25
C PRO A 67 6.32 11.03 -3.78
N VAL A 68 6.55 9.84 -4.37
CA VAL A 68 6.59 9.67 -5.83
C VAL A 68 5.20 9.88 -6.44
N ILE A 69 4.16 9.31 -5.82
CA ILE A 69 2.77 9.50 -6.26
C ILE A 69 2.39 10.99 -6.18
N VAL A 70 2.70 11.65 -5.06
CA VAL A 70 2.40 13.08 -4.88
C VAL A 70 3.13 13.94 -5.91
N SER A 71 4.43 13.69 -6.15
CA SER A 71 5.18 14.39 -7.19
C SER A 71 4.54 14.22 -8.56
N LEU A 72 4.16 12.99 -8.93
CA LEU A 72 3.53 12.70 -10.21
C LEU A 72 2.20 13.44 -10.38
N MET A 73 1.39 13.51 -9.32
CA MET A 73 0.14 14.27 -9.32
C MET A 73 0.39 15.77 -9.48
N MET A 74 1.40 16.32 -8.79
CA MET A 74 1.78 17.73 -8.90
C MET A 74 2.31 18.10 -10.28
N ASP A 75 3.06 17.19 -10.92
CA ASP A 75 3.61 17.40 -12.26
C ASP A 75 2.55 17.30 -13.36
N ASN A 76 1.37 16.72 -13.06
CA ASN A 76 0.28 16.50 -14.02
C ASN A 76 -1.06 16.97 -13.44
N PRO A 77 -1.25 18.28 -13.18
CA PRO A 77 -2.43 18.80 -12.49
C PRO A 77 -3.73 18.71 -13.31
N ASP A 78 -3.62 18.66 -14.65
CA ASP A 78 -4.78 18.63 -15.55
C ASP A 78 -5.38 17.22 -15.75
N VAL A 79 -4.71 16.19 -15.20
CA VAL A 79 -5.23 14.81 -15.22
C VAL A 79 -6.34 14.66 -14.17
N ASP A 80 -7.41 13.96 -14.54
CA ASP A 80 -8.43 13.56 -13.57
C ASP A 80 -7.88 12.44 -12.67
N TRP A 81 -7.48 12.82 -11.45
CA TRP A 81 -6.99 11.91 -10.41
C TRP A 81 -8.12 11.31 -9.55
N GLY A 82 -9.39 11.60 -9.90
CA GLY A 82 -10.57 11.17 -9.16
C GLY A 82 -10.93 12.08 -7.98
N ASP A 83 -11.99 11.70 -7.28
CA ASP A 83 -12.56 12.50 -6.19
C ASP A 83 -11.63 12.57 -4.96
N ILE A 84 -11.49 13.77 -4.41
CA ILE A 84 -10.75 13.99 -3.17
C ILE A 84 -11.61 13.53 -1.99
N VAL A 85 -11.27 12.39 -1.41
CA VAL A 85 -12.00 11.79 -0.26
C VAL A 85 -11.97 12.69 0.99
N TYR A 86 -10.93 13.51 1.14
CA TYR A 86 -10.75 14.44 2.25
C TYR A 86 -10.44 15.85 1.71
N PRO A 87 -11.47 16.62 1.30
CA PRO A 87 -11.25 17.95 0.76
C PRO A 87 -10.67 18.88 1.83
N VAL A 88 -9.87 19.85 1.39
CA VAL A 88 -9.40 20.93 2.27
C VAL A 88 -10.62 21.72 2.74
N ILE A 89 -10.89 21.69 4.04
CA ILE A 89 -11.95 22.51 4.64
C ILE A 89 -11.39 23.93 4.81
N GLY A 90 -11.62 24.78 3.82
CA GLY A 90 -11.36 26.23 3.88
C GLY A 90 -12.65 27.01 4.15
N LYS A 91 -12.58 28.10 4.94
CA LYS A 91 -13.72 28.99 5.18
C LYS A 91 -14.24 29.53 3.85
N THR A 92 -15.55 29.41 3.65
CA THR A 92 -16.32 30.21 2.69
C THR A 92 -15.89 31.67 2.78
N SER A 93 -15.32 32.20 1.70
CA SER A 93 -15.26 33.65 1.45
C SER A 93 -16.66 34.24 1.37
#